data_AF-A0A0M2V4Y1-F1
#
_entry.id   AF-A0A0M2V4Y1-F1
#
_cell.length_a   1.000
_cell.length_b   1.000
_cell.length_c   1.000
_cell.angle_alpha   90.00
_cell.angle_beta   90.00
_cell.angle_gamma   90.00
#
_symmetry.space_group_name_H-M   'P 1'
#
loop_
_entity.id
_entity.type
_entity.pdbx_description
1 polymer ?
#
loop_
_entity_poly.entity_id
_entity_poly.type
_entity_poly.pdbx_seq_one_letter_code
_entity_poly.pdbx_strand_id
1 'polypeptide(L)'
;MHPAVTRVTARENYQLVIEFANGEQGILDMKPYLDFGVFKRLKETSAFNEVFVSFDTVEWRAGVDLAPEFVYRHCQRHQQHTELLANSGG
;
A
#
# COMPACT_ATOMS: atom_id res chain seq x y z
N MET A 1 4.01 3.39 17.12
CA MET A 1 3.86 4.28 15.95
C MET A 1 4.20 3.47 14.71
N HIS A 2 3.47 3.69 13.61
CA HIS A 2 3.72 3.04 12.32
C HIS A 2 4.50 4.01 11.43
N PRO A 3 5.37 3.52 10.52
CA PRO A 3 6.01 4.40 9.55
C PRO A 3 4.98 4.97 8.57
N ALA A 4 5.16 6.23 8.20
CA ALA A 4 4.32 6.94 7.24
C ALA A 4 4.40 6.30 5.86
N VAL A 5 3.30 6.34 5.10
CA VAL A 5 3.30 6.03 3.67
C VAL A 5 3.97 7.18 2.91
N THR A 6 4.93 6.87 2.06
CA THR A 6 5.66 7.84 1.24
C THR A 6 5.36 7.69 -0.25
N ARG A 7 4.93 6.51 -0.68
CA ARG A 7 4.48 6.26 -2.05
C ARG A 7 3.35 5.22 -2.06
N VAL A 8 2.38 5.44 -2.95
CA VAL A 8 1.34 4.48 -3.30
C VAL A 8 1.19 4.38 -4.80
N THR A 9 0.93 3.19 -5.31
CA THR A 9 0.57 2.96 -6.72
C THR A 9 -0.52 1.90 -6.79
N ALA A 10 -1.66 2.25 -7.41
CA ALA A 10 -2.69 1.28 -7.73
C ALA A 10 -2.21 0.32 -8.84
N ARG A 11 -2.56 -0.95 -8.69
CA ARG A 11 -2.35 -2.01 -9.67
C ARG A 11 -3.68 -2.69 -9.99
N GLU A 12 -3.64 -3.57 -10.98
CA GLU A 12 -4.75 -4.45 -11.30
C GLU A 12 -5.21 -5.25 -10.07
N ASN A 13 -6.42 -5.82 -10.14
CA ASN A 13 -7.02 -6.62 -9.06
C ASN A 13 -7.15 -5.87 -7.71
N TYR A 14 -7.30 -4.54 -7.76
CA TYR A 14 -7.47 -3.66 -6.60
C TYR A 14 -6.36 -3.78 -5.56
N GLN A 15 -5.12 -3.90 -6.04
CA GLN A 15 -3.94 -3.93 -5.18
C GLN A 15 -3.29 -2.55 -5.11
N LEU A 16 -2.78 -2.21 -3.93
CA LEU A 16 -1.91 -1.06 -3.73
C LEU A 16 -0.49 -1.53 -3.45
N VAL A 17 0.47 -1.01 -4.21
CA VAL A 17 1.89 -1.09 -3.86
C VAL A 17 2.21 0.10 -2.98
N ILE A 18 2.70 -0.17 -1.77
CA ILE A 18 2.95 0.82 -0.73
C ILE A 18 4.45 0.84 -0.42
N GLU A 19 4.99 2.04 -0.23
CA GLU A 19 6.31 2.25 0.35
C GLU A 19 6.20 3.09 1.61
N PHE A 20 6.95 2.69 2.63
CA PHE A 20 6.96 3.32 3.94
C PHE A 20 8.25 4.11 4.16
N ALA A 21 8.20 5.10 5.05
CA ALA A 21 9.34 5.96 5.37
C ALA A 21 10.56 5.23 5.94
N ASN A 22 10.39 4.01 6.46
CA ASN A 22 11.50 3.17 6.94
C ASN A 22 12.14 2.30 5.84
N GLY A 23 11.74 2.48 4.58
CA GLY A 23 12.25 1.72 3.43
C GLY A 23 11.53 0.40 3.18
N GLU A 24 10.59 -0.01 4.04
CA GLU A 24 9.76 -1.19 3.78
C GLU A 24 8.83 -0.95 2.59
N GLN A 25 8.56 -2.02 1.85
CA GLN A 25 7.60 -2.04 0.75
C GLN A 25 6.67 -3.24 0.89
N GLY A 26 5.46 -3.12 0.38
CA GLY A 26 4.53 -4.24 0.35
C GLY A 26 3.29 -4.00 -0.49
N ILE A 27 2.41 -5.00 -0.48
CA ILE A 27 1.16 -5.00 -1.21
C ILE A 27 -0.02 -5.05 -0.25
N LEU A 28 -0.99 -4.15 -0.44
CA LEU A 28 -2.28 -4.18 0.24
C LEU A 28 -3.38 -4.57 -0.75
N ASP A 29 -4.04 -5.72 -0.52
CA ASP A 29 -5.19 -6.16 -1.30
C ASP A 29 -6.47 -5.50 -0.76
N MET A 30 -7.12 -4.67 -1.61
CA MET A 30 -8.33 -3.97 -1.23
C MET A 30 -9.62 -4.73 -1.53
N LYS A 31 -9.57 -5.84 -2.30
CA LYS A 31 -10.77 -6.61 -2.69
C LYS A 31 -11.69 -6.98 -1.52
N PRO A 32 -11.18 -7.45 -0.35
CA PRO A 32 -12.04 -7.82 0.78
C PRO A 32 -12.89 -6.67 1.33
N TYR A 33 -12.52 -5.42 1.06
CA TYR A 33 -13.17 -4.23 1.61
C TYR A 33 -14.14 -3.56 0.64
N LEU A 34 -14.07 -3.86 -0.66
CA LEU A 34 -14.85 -3.15 -1.70
C LEU A 34 -16.37 -3.30 -1.56
N ASP A 35 -16.84 -4.31 -0.82
CA ASP A 35 -18.26 -4.52 -0.54
C ASP A 35 -18.76 -3.83 0.74
N PHE A 36 -17.88 -3.13 1.46
CA PHE A 36 -18.20 -2.50 2.73
C PHE A 36 -18.34 -0.97 2.61
N GLY A 37 -19.48 -0.44 3.05
CA GLY A 37 -19.66 1.00 3.29
C GLY A 37 -19.16 1.91 2.15
N VAL A 38 -18.32 2.88 2.53
CA VAL A 38 -17.77 3.90 1.61
C VAL A 38 -16.82 3.31 0.56
N PHE A 39 -16.18 2.17 0.84
CA PHE A 39 -15.26 1.52 -0.09
C PHE A 39 -15.93 0.98 -1.35
N LYS A 40 -17.26 0.84 -1.38
CA LYS A 40 -18.02 0.54 -2.60
C LYS A 40 -17.78 1.56 -3.72
N ARG A 41 -17.42 2.81 -3.38
CA ARG A 41 -17.05 3.85 -4.34
C ARG A 41 -15.78 3.50 -5.13
N LEU A 42 -14.94 2.63 -4.59
CA LEU A 42 -13.68 2.20 -5.20
C LEU A 42 -13.86 0.97 -6.11
N LYS A 43 -15.08 0.44 -6.29
CA LYS A 43 -15.31 -0.65 -7.27
C LYS A 43 -15.10 -0.19 -8.70
N GLU A 44 -15.38 1.07 -9.00
CA GLU A 44 -15.02 1.65 -10.30
C GLU A 44 -13.50 1.76 -10.39
N THR A 45 -12.90 1.05 -11.35
CA THR A 45 -11.44 0.95 -11.47
C THR A 45 -10.79 2.31 -11.69
N SER A 46 -11.46 3.22 -12.40
CA SER A 46 -11.00 4.62 -12.55
C SER A 46 -10.91 5.32 -11.20
N ALA A 47 -11.95 5.21 -10.37
CA ALA A 47 -11.95 5.78 -9.02
C ALA A 47 -10.87 5.15 -8.12
N PHE A 48 -10.67 3.82 -8.19
CA PHE A 48 -9.60 3.14 -7.45
C PHE A 48 -8.20 3.60 -7.87
N ASN A 49 -8.00 3.90 -9.15
CA ASN A 49 -6.70 4.34 -9.67
C ASN A 49 -6.35 5.78 -9.29
N GLU A 50 -7.30 6.56 -8.79
CA GLU A 50 -7.09 7.93 -8.30
C GLU A 50 -6.61 7.98 -6.83
N VAL A 51 -5.87 6.95 -6.41
CA VAL A 51 -5.22 6.89 -5.10
C VAL A 51 -4.00 7.81 -5.05
N PHE A 52 -3.78 8.48 -3.93
CA PHE A 52 -2.62 9.33 -3.69
C PHE A 52 -2.22 9.30 -2.20
N VAL A 53 -1.00 9.76 -1.91
CA VAL A 53 -0.54 9.93 -0.53
C VAL A 53 -1.11 11.22 0.05
N SER A 54 -1.73 11.13 1.22
CA SER A 54 -2.28 12.26 1.99
C SER A 54 -1.67 12.21 3.39
N PHE A 55 -0.88 13.23 3.75
CA PHE A 55 -0.07 13.28 4.97
C PHE A 55 0.86 12.05 5.14
N ASP A 56 0.48 11.10 5.99
CA ASP A 56 1.21 9.89 6.33
C ASP A 56 0.49 8.60 5.88
N THR A 57 -0.57 8.73 5.07
CA THR A 57 -1.40 7.61 4.60
C THR A 57 -1.86 7.76 3.15
N VAL A 58 -2.82 6.94 2.73
CA VAL A 58 -3.42 6.96 1.39
C VAL A 58 -4.87 7.45 1.44
N GLU A 59 -5.24 8.17 0.39
CA GLU A 59 -6.58 8.69 0.15
C GLU A 59 -6.91 8.54 -1.35
N TRP A 60 -8.19 8.45 -1.67
CA TRP A 60 -8.72 8.49 -3.03
C TRP A 60 -9.50 9.78 -3.25
N ARG A 61 -9.48 10.31 -4.47
CA ARG A 61 -10.29 11.50 -4.84
C ARG A 61 -11.79 11.34 -4.59
N ALA A 62 -12.27 10.11 -4.47
CA ALA A 62 -13.63 9.78 -4.06
C ALA A 62 -13.95 10.09 -2.57
N GLY A 63 -12.98 10.66 -1.82
CA GLY A 63 -13.08 11.00 -0.40
C GLY A 63 -13.03 9.78 0.52
N VAL A 64 -12.32 8.73 0.09
CA VAL A 64 -12.09 7.52 0.88
C VAL A 64 -10.65 7.56 1.36
N ASP A 65 -10.41 7.28 2.63
CA ASP A 65 -9.08 7.20 3.22
C ASP A 65 -8.88 5.87 3.96
N LEU A 66 -7.62 5.55 4.23
CA LEU A 66 -7.24 4.50 5.17
C LEU A 66 -6.42 5.13 6.28
N ALA A 67 -6.60 4.66 7.52
CA ALA A 67 -5.70 5.04 8.60
C ALA A 67 -4.29 4.45 8.38
N PRO A 68 -3.20 5.15 8.73
CA PRO A 68 -1.83 4.64 8.57
C PRO A 68 -1.61 3.28 9.22
N GLU A 69 -2.18 3.06 10.42
CA GLU A 69 -2.12 1.78 11.13
C GLU A 69 -2.73 0.64 10.32
N PHE A 70 -3.88 0.89 9.68
CA PHE A 70 -4.56 -0.11 8.88
C PHE A 70 -3.69 -0.51 7.68
N VAL A 71 -3.14 0.47 6.97
CA VAL A 71 -2.24 0.24 5.83
C VAL A 71 -1.04 -0.59 6.27
N TYR A 72 -0.35 -0.17 7.34
CA TYR A 72 0.84 -0.87 7.80
C TYR A 72 0.55 -2.31 8.28
N ARG A 73 -0.58 -2.52 8.96
CA ARG A 73 -0.95 -3.84 9.52
C ARG A 73 -1.32 -4.86 8.44
N HIS A 74 -2.01 -4.44 7.40
CA HIS A 74 -2.55 -5.35 6.37
C HIS A 74 -1.70 -5.42 5.10
N CYS A 75 -0.71 -4.54 4.96
CA CYS A 75 0.25 -4.60 3.88
C CYS A 75 1.17 -5.83 4.06
N GLN A 76 1.16 -6.71 3.07
CA GLN A 76 2.04 -7.87 3.00
C GLN A 76 3.41 -7.44 2.49
N ARG A 77 4.40 -7.46 3.38
CA ARG A 77 5.78 -7.10 3.06
C ARG A 77 6.44 -8.25 2.33
N HIS A 78 7.08 -7.96 1.20
CA HIS A 78 8.03 -8.90 0.61
C HIS A 78 9.34 -8.77 1.36
N GLN A 79 9.79 -9.84 2.03
CA GLN A 79 11.17 -9.91 2.47
C GLN A 79 12.04 -10.04 1.21
N GLN A 80 12.73 -8.96 0.83
CA GLN A 80 13.89 -9.11 -0.05
C GLN A 80 15.00 -9.74 0.80
N HIS A 81 15.25 -11.03 0.59
CA HIS A 81 16.48 -11.66 1.04
C HIS A 81 17.60 -11.09 0.19
N THR A 82 18.26 -10.03 0.65
CA THR A 82 19.48 -9.52 0.03
C THR A 82 20.62 -10.48 0.39
N GLU A 83 20.74 -11.58 -0.35
CA GLU A 83 22.00 -12.32 -0.43
C GLU A 83 22.98 -11.53 -1.29
N LEU A 84 23.72 -10.62 -0.67
CA LEU A 84 24.97 -10.11 -1.22
C LEU A 84 25.92 -9.83 -0.07
N LEU A 85 26.86 -10.77 0.13
CA LEU A 85 28.31 -10.58 0.36
C LEU A 85 28.88 -11.80 1.10
N ALA A 86 29.10 -12.90 0.37
CA ALA A 86 30.11 -13.91 0.71
C ALA A 86 30.71 -14.44 -0.58
N ASN A 87 31.55 -13.62 -1.23
CA ASN A 87 32.68 -14.11 -2.02
C ASN A 87 33.69 -12.97 -2.18
N SER A 88 34.26 -12.59 -1.03
CA SER A 88 35.59 -12.01 -0.96
C SER A 88 36.52 -13.07 -0.37
N GLY A 89 37.52 -13.49 -1.14
CA GLY A 89 38.71 -14.17 -0.62
C GLY A 89 38.73 -15.69 -0.77
N GLY A 90 39.62 -16.16 -1.63
CA GLY A 90 39.96 -17.56 -1.88
C GLY A 90 40.79 -17.67 -3.15
#